data_AF-A0A968TJ67-F1
#
_entry.id   AF-A0A968TJ67-F1
#
_cell.length_a   1.000
_cell.length_b   1.000
_cell.length_c   1.000
_cell.angle_alpha   90.00
_cell.angle_beta   90.00
_cell.angle_gamma   90.00
#
_symmetry.space_group_name_H-M   'P 1'
#
loop_
_entity.id
_entity.type
_entity.pdbx_description
1 polymer ?
#
loop_
_entity_poly.entity_id
_entity_poly.type
_entity_poly.pdbx_seq_one_letter_code
_entity_poly.pdbx_strand_id
1 'polypeptide(L)'
;MYKIRWKTRNVVPWYQGTMHHVFGGGWMWVIPFNNHEKSTNPVCSVGLNLDYRRYPKTDISPEEEFQNFLSKYPSMAVQFENAKPVRSWISTNRLQYSSHSCVGERYYVLPHAAGFTDAIFSSGLIMTFTTISSLAASILQAIAKQDFSKQQFIPLANLQEKLLDYNDNIANCFYISSHNFNLLDAVLRIWLLQHLMITLKLKLSYVLGFAVEDFKGYKQKNLEKFTKTDFIKNLDAEIEEWGNNYVRKAFAEIEKVEQGLISPDDAASNIRSIINSTSWLFKLSGLGNPSKRFIDILSSGKIALTFLTYIHWSKIFVKQKLRPFDFKYK
;
A
#
# COMPACT_ATOMS: atom_id res chain seq x y z
N MET A 1 -26.52 17.50 -22.12
CA MET A 1 -25.67 16.29 -22.24
C MET A 1 -24.21 16.71 -22.42
N TYR A 2 -23.47 16.94 -21.34
CA TYR A 2 -22.04 17.29 -21.43
C TYR A 2 -21.21 16.01 -21.49
N LYS A 3 -20.78 15.61 -22.70
CA LYS A 3 -19.77 14.56 -22.87
C LYS A 3 -18.40 15.16 -22.54
N ILE A 4 -17.92 14.98 -21.32
CA ILE A 4 -16.51 15.20 -20.98
C ILE A 4 -15.70 14.13 -21.71
N ARG A 5 -15.09 14.51 -22.84
CA ARG A 5 -14.20 13.66 -23.64
C ARG A 5 -12.82 13.66 -22.97
N TRP A 6 -12.58 12.71 -22.07
CA TRP A 6 -11.25 12.45 -21.55
C TRP A 6 -10.34 11.95 -22.69
N LYS A 7 -9.36 12.77 -23.11
CA LYS A 7 -8.42 12.47 -24.22
C LYS A 7 -7.42 11.37 -23.91
N THR A 8 -7.35 10.88 -22.67
CA THR A 8 -6.54 9.73 -22.27
C THR A 8 -7.46 8.55 -22.00
N ARG A 9 -7.51 7.59 -22.94
CA ARG A 9 -8.23 6.33 -22.72
C ARG A 9 -7.62 5.66 -21.49
N ASN A 10 -8.47 5.33 -20.50
CA ASN A 10 -8.08 4.37 -19.48
C ASN A 10 -7.64 3.10 -20.20
N VAL A 11 -6.42 2.64 -19.93
CA VAL A 11 -5.81 1.50 -20.63
C VAL A 11 -6.47 0.18 -20.18
N VAL A 12 -7.12 0.18 -19.01
CA VAL A 12 -7.82 -0.97 -18.43
C VAL A 12 -9.26 -0.57 -18.08
N PRO A 13 -10.30 -1.32 -18.50
CA PRO A 13 -11.67 -1.05 -18.07
C PRO A 13 -11.79 -1.08 -16.54
N TRP A 14 -12.52 -0.14 -15.94
CA TRP A 14 -12.63 -0.06 -14.47
C TRP A 14 -13.14 -1.35 -13.81
N TYR A 15 -14.03 -2.07 -14.50
CA TYR A 15 -14.57 -3.36 -14.07
C TYR A 15 -13.52 -4.49 -13.97
N GLN A 16 -12.36 -4.33 -14.62
CA GLN A 16 -11.26 -5.31 -14.57
C GLN A 16 -10.34 -5.12 -13.35
N GLY A 17 -10.68 -4.23 -12.41
CA GLY A 17 -9.90 -4.01 -11.20
C GLY A 17 -10.74 -3.62 -9.99
N THR A 18 -10.07 -3.33 -8.88
CA THR A 18 -10.69 -2.78 -7.67
C THR A 18 -11.04 -1.32 -7.90
N MET A 19 -12.33 -1.03 -8.05
CA MET A 19 -12.81 0.34 -8.22
C MET A 19 -13.03 0.99 -6.86
N HIS A 20 -12.56 2.23 -6.71
CA HIS A 20 -12.76 3.06 -5.53
C HIS A 20 -13.54 4.31 -5.93
N HIS A 21 -14.77 4.43 -5.44
CA HIS A 21 -15.50 5.69 -5.48
C HIS A 21 -15.10 6.51 -4.26
N VAL A 22 -14.51 7.69 -4.48
CA VAL A 22 -13.99 8.53 -3.40
C VAL A 22 -14.79 9.81 -3.32
N PHE A 23 -15.11 10.24 -2.10
CA PHE A 23 -15.88 11.43 -1.80
C PHE A 23 -15.40 12.06 -0.48
N GLY A 24 -15.81 13.30 -0.20
CA GLY A 24 -15.37 14.00 1.01
C GLY A 24 -15.73 13.24 2.29
N GLY A 25 -14.73 12.70 2.97
CA GLY A 25 -14.87 11.95 4.21
C GLY A 25 -15.24 10.47 4.06
N GLY A 26 -15.05 9.87 2.88
CA GLY A 26 -15.30 8.44 2.72
C GLY A 26 -14.97 7.89 1.34
N TRP A 27 -15.17 6.58 1.22
CA TRP A 27 -15.01 5.87 -0.04
C TRP A 27 -15.87 4.61 -0.08
N MET A 28 -16.16 4.14 -1.29
CA MET A 28 -16.89 2.89 -1.54
C MET A 28 -16.08 2.03 -2.51
N TRP A 29 -15.96 0.74 -2.21
CA TRP A 29 -15.35 -0.23 -3.12
C TRP A 29 -16.39 -0.96 -3.97
N VAL A 30 -15.99 -1.30 -5.19
CA VAL A 30 -16.69 -2.24 -6.07
C VAL A 30 -15.65 -3.22 -6.62
N ILE A 31 -15.74 -4.49 -6.18
CA ILE A 31 -14.78 -5.55 -6.48
C ILE A 31 -15.54 -6.72 -7.12
N PRO A 32 -15.60 -6.78 -8.46
CA PRO A 32 -16.32 -7.86 -9.14
C PRO A 32 -15.53 -9.17 -9.07
N PHE A 33 -16.22 -10.27 -8.78
CA PHE A 33 -15.68 -11.63 -8.95
C PHE A 33 -16.08 -12.25 -10.28
N ASN A 34 -16.99 -11.61 -11.02
CA ASN A 34 -17.52 -12.00 -12.32
C ASN A 34 -16.79 -11.32 -13.51
N ASN A 35 -15.60 -10.77 -13.29
CA ASN A 35 -14.88 -9.98 -14.30
C ASN A 35 -13.82 -10.74 -15.11
N HIS A 36 -13.58 -12.02 -14.78
CA HIS A 36 -12.69 -12.89 -15.54
C HIS A 36 -13.50 -13.83 -16.45
N GLU A 37 -13.04 -14.07 -17.68
CA GLU A 37 -13.76 -14.88 -18.69
C GLU A 37 -14.09 -16.31 -18.22
N LYS A 38 -13.24 -16.86 -17.34
CA LYS A 38 -13.40 -18.21 -16.75
C LYS A 38 -14.11 -18.21 -15.39
N SER A 39 -14.51 -17.04 -14.88
CA SER A 39 -15.19 -16.97 -13.59
C SER A 39 -16.63 -17.43 -13.74
N THR A 40 -17.05 -18.34 -12.87
CA THR A 40 -18.45 -18.75 -12.72
C THR A 40 -19.13 -18.04 -11.54
N ASN A 41 -18.39 -17.21 -10.79
CA ASN A 41 -18.92 -16.50 -9.64
C ASN A 41 -19.67 -15.23 -10.10
N PRO A 42 -20.99 -15.12 -9.93
CA PRO A 42 -21.77 -14.00 -10.45
C PRO A 42 -21.73 -12.75 -9.55
N VAL A 43 -21.10 -12.82 -8.38
CA VAL A 43 -21.23 -11.79 -7.34
C VAL A 43 -20.15 -10.71 -7.42
N CYS A 44 -20.45 -9.57 -6.81
CA CYS A 44 -19.53 -8.45 -6.64
C CYS A 44 -19.48 -8.08 -5.15
N SER A 45 -18.28 -7.87 -4.63
CA SER A 45 -18.09 -7.33 -3.28
C SER A 45 -18.23 -5.81 -3.30
N VAL A 46 -19.03 -5.28 -2.39
CA VAL A 46 -19.34 -3.85 -2.24
C VAL A 46 -19.25 -3.50 -0.77
N GLY A 47 -18.71 -2.32 -0.47
CA GLY A 47 -18.67 -1.80 0.90
C GLY A 47 -18.41 -0.31 0.91
N LEU A 48 -18.89 0.32 1.98
CA LEU A 48 -18.87 1.75 2.20
C LEU A 48 -18.10 2.03 3.49
N ASN A 49 -17.06 2.86 3.39
CA ASN A 49 -16.25 3.30 4.50
C ASN A 49 -16.41 4.82 4.69
N LEU A 50 -16.66 5.22 5.93
CA LEU A 50 -16.95 6.60 6.29
C LEU A 50 -16.04 7.04 7.43
N ASP A 51 -15.53 8.27 7.35
CA ASP A 51 -14.83 8.92 8.45
C ASP A 51 -15.84 9.24 9.56
N TYR A 52 -15.74 8.52 10.67
CA TYR A 52 -16.62 8.65 11.82
C TYR A 52 -16.70 10.08 12.38
N ARG A 53 -15.65 10.90 12.20
CA ARG A 53 -15.63 12.30 12.65
C ARG A 53 -16.58 13.18 11.83
N ARG A 54 -16.90 12.77 10.60
CA ARG A 54 -17.77 13.50 9.66
C ARG A 54 -19.14 12.86 9.53
N TYR A 55 -19.18 11.53 9.56
CA TYR A 55 -20.38 10.71 9.44
C TYR A 55 -20.45 9.77 10.65
N PRO A 56 -20.90 10.27 11.82
CA PRO A 56 -21.01 9.45 13.01
C PRO A 56 -22.04 8.34 12.80
N LYS A 57 -21.80 7.18 13.43
CA LYS A 57 -22.72 6.05 13.37
C LYS A 57 -24.09 6.45 13.91
N THR A 58 -25.14 6.01 13.23
CA THR A 58 -26.53 6.18 13.64
C THR A 58 -27.18 4.81 13.89
N ASP A 59 -28.43 4.81 14.36
CA ASP A 59 -29.19 3.58 14.64
C ASP A 59 -29.91 3.02 13.40
N ILE A 60 -29.78 3.66 12.23
CA ILE A 60 -30.41 3.17 11.00
C ILE A 60 -29.75 1.86 10.54
N SER A 61 -30.50 1.07 9.77
CA SER A 61 -29.95 -0.19 9.26
C SER A 61 -28.81 0.06 8.25
N PRO A 62 -27.83 -0.85 8.13
CA PRO A 62 -26.73 -0.69 7.16
C PRO A 62 -27.21 -0.60 5.72
N GLU A 63 -28.31 -1.28 5.39
CA GLU A 63 -28.93 -1.22 4.08
C GLU A 63 -29.51 0.17 3.82
N GLU A 64 -30.24 0.73 4.78
CA GLU A 64 -30.78 2.09 4.70
C GLU A 64 -29.67 3.14 4.61
N GLU A 65 -28.58 3.00 5.39
CA GLU A 65 -27.40 3.86 5.29
C GLU A 65 -26.79 3.84 3.88
N PHE A 66 -26.67 2.64 3.28
CA PHE A 66 -26.17 2.48 1.92
C PHE A 66 -27.10 3.12 0.88
N GLN A 67 -28.42 2.93 0.98
CA GLN A 67 -29.38 3.56 0.07
C GLN A 67 -29.39 5.09 0.21
N ASN A 68 -29.33 5.60 1.44
CA ASN A 68 -29.21 7.03 1.73
C ASN A 68 -27.89 7.62 1.21
N PHE A 69 -26.82 6.83 1.18
CA PHE A 69 -25.58 7.22 0.52
C PHE A 69 -25.75 7.29 -1.00
N LEU A 70 -26.29 6.25 -1.64
CA LEU A 70 -26.46 6.22 -3.09
C LEU A 70 -27.35 7.35 -3.61
N SER A 71 -28.40 7.73 -2.87
CA SER A 71 -29.29 8.84 -3.25
C SER A 71 -28.56 10.20 -3.36
N LYS A 72 -27.47 10.38 -2.62
CA LYS A 72 -26.60 11.57 -2.69
C LYS A 72 -25.66 11.55 -3.89
N TYR A 73 -25.40 10.37 -4.46
CA TYR A 73 -24.46 10.19 -5.57
C TYR A 73 -25.12 9.46 -6.76
N PRO A 74 -26.00 10.12 -7.53
CA PRO A 74 -26.71 9.48 -8.65
C PRO A 74 -25.78 8.84 -9.69
N SER A 75 -24.59 9.39 -9.91
CA SER A 75 -23.60 8.83 -10.83
C SER A 75 -23.05 7.46 -10.37
N MET A 76 -23.05 7.19 -9.07
CA MET A 76 -22.69 5.89 -8.50
C MET A 76 -23.90 4.95 -8.48
N ALA A 77 -25.09 5.47 -8.15
CA ALA A 77 -26.33 4.72 -8.03
C ALA A 77 -26.70 3.92 -9.29
N VAL A 78 -26.36 4.43 -10.49
CA VAL A 78 -26.59 3.73 -11.77
C VAL A 78 -25.99 2.31 -11.79
N GLN A 79 -24.88 2.06 -11.08
CA GLN A 79 -24.28 0.72 -11.01
C GLN A 79 -25.12 -0.28 -10.20
N PHE A 80 -26.04 0.21 -9.37
CA PHE A 80 -26.79 -0.57 -8.41
C PHE A 80 -28.29 -0.69 -8.74
N GLU A 81 -28.77 -0.06 -9.82
CA GLU A 81 -30.20 -0.06 -10.21
C GLU A 81 -30.82 -1.46 -10.29
N ASN A 82 -30.03 -2.43 -10.77
CA ASN A 82 -30.45 -3.84 -10.88
C ASN A 82 -29.72 -4.76 -9.89
N ALA A 83 -28.87 -4.20 -9.02
CA ALA A 83 -28.13 -4.98 -8.04
C ALA A 83 -29.05 -5.38 -6.88
N LYS A 84 -28.82 -6.58 -6.34
CA LYS A 84 -29.53 -7.07 -5.16
C LYS A 84 -28.52 -7.61 -4.15
N PRO A 85 -28.68 -7.33 -2.86
CA PRO A 85 -27.83 -7.95 -1.84
C PRO A 85 -28.06 -9.46 -1.86
N VAL A 86 -26.99 -10.22 -2.00
CA VAL A 86 -27.00 -11.70 -1.93
C VAL A 86 -26.59 -12.22 -0.55
N ARG A 87 -26.26 -11.30 0.37
CA ARG A 87 -25.96 -11.54 1.78
C ARG A 87 -26.46 -10.34 2.59
N SER A 88 -26.79 -10.56 3.85
CA SER A 88 -27.11 -9.48 4.78
C SER A 88 -25.93 -8.51 4.90
N TRP A 89 -26.22 -7.22 4.96
CA TRP A 89 -25.22 -6.19 5.21
C TRP A 89 -24.60 -6.36 6.60
N ILE A 90 -23.29 -6.14 6.67
CA ILE A 90 -22.54 -6.11 7.92
C ILE A 90 -22.09 -4.66 8.11
N SER A 91 -22.41 -4.09 9.27
CA SER A 91 -21.89 -2.79 9.69
C SER A 91 -21.15 -2.97 11.00
N THR A 92 -20.05 -2.26 11.12
CA THR A 92 -19.29 -2.14 12.36
C THR A 92 -19.27 -0.67 12.78
N ASN A 93 -18.72 -0.39 13.95
CA ASN A 93 -18.43 0.98 14.36
C ASN A 93 -17.00 1.33 13.92
N ARG A 94 -16.05 1.27 14.86
CA ARG A 94 -14.65 1.55 14.59
C ARG A 94 -13.96 0.32 14.00
N LEU A 95 -13.28 0.51 12.87
CA LEU A 95 -12.42 -0.51 12.25
C LEU A 95 -11.03 -0.55 12.87
N GLN A 96 -10.53 0.61 13.29
CA GLN A 96 -9.15 0.80 13.73
C GLN A 96 -8.90 0.19 15.10
N TYR A 97 -7.85 -0.62 15.22
CA TYR A 97 -7.30 -1.10 16.49
C TYR A 97 -5.81 -1.41 16.36
N SER A 98 -5.12 -1.44 17.49
CA SER A 98 -3.74 -1.89 17.60
C SER A 98 -3.49 -2.53 18.96
N SER A 99 -2.50 -3.42 19.00
CA SER A 99 -2.02 -4.09 20.21
C SER A 99 -0.76 -3.40 20.72
N HIS A 100 -0.59 -3.31 22.04
CA HIS A 100 0.65 -2.79 22.64
C HIS A 100 1.88 -3.64 22.33
N SER A 101 1.69 -4.92 21.99
CA SER A 101 2.75 -5.82 21.55
C SER A 101 2.17 -6.94 20.70
N CYS A 102 2.93 -7.38 19.71
CA CYS A 102 2.61 -8.56 18.89
C CYS A 102 3.49 -9.78 19.20
N VAL A 103 4.30 -9.75 20.27
CA VAL A 103 5.25 -10.81 20.56
C VAL A 103 5.42 -11.04 22.07
N GLY A 104 5.50 -12.31 22.47
CA GLY A 104 5.90 -12.72 23.81
C GLY A 104 6.77 -13.97 23.77
N GLU A 105 7.11 -14.54 24.94
CA GLU A 105 8.05 -15.67 25.03
C GLU A 105 7.57 -16.95 24.33
N ARG A 106 6.27 -17.09 24.07
CA ARG A 106 5.69 -18.30 23.46
C ARG A 106 4.60 -18.00 22.45
N TYR A 107 4.48 -16.74 22.01
CA TYR A 107 3.47 -16.35 21.04
C TYR A 107 3.97 -15.23 20.12
N TYR A 108 3.40 -15.21 18.92
CA TYR A 108 3.49 -14.11 17.98
C TYR A 108 2.10 -13.85 17.39
N VAL A 109 1.69 -12.59 17.34
CA VAL A 109 0.39 -12.15 16.82
C VAL A 109 0.59 -11.62 15.41
N LEU A 110 -0.04 -12.29 14.43
CA LEU A 110 0.04 -11.89 13.03
C LEU A 110 -0.55 -10.49 12.78
N PRO A 111 -0.17 -9.81 11.67
CA PRO A 111 -0.55 -8.41 11.43
C PRO A 111 -2.02 -8.09 11.66
N HIS A 112 -2.94 -8.82 11.02
CA HIS A 112 -4.37 -8.56 11.11
C HIS A 112 -4.95 -8.82 12.51
N ALA A 113 -4.33 -9.68 13.32
CA ALA A 113 -4.74 -9.88 14.71
C ALA A 113 -4.14 -8.81 15.64
N ALA A 114 -2.96 -8.28 15.30
CA ALA A 114 -2.27 -7.27 16.09
C ALA A 114 -2.82 -5.86 15.85
N GLY A 115 -3.24 -5.54 14.63
CA GLY A 115 -3.81 -4.23 14.30
C GLY A 115 -4.44 -4.17 12.92
N PHE A 116 -5.34 -3.21 12.75
CA PHE A 116 -6.01 -2.91 11.48
C PHE A 116 -6.31 -1.42 11.42
N THR A 117 -6.23 -0.82 10.23
CA THR A 117 -6.49 0.61 10.02
C THR A 117 -7.72 0.82 9.15
N ASP A 118 -7.63 0.48 7.87
CA ASP A 118 -8.72 0.65 6.90
C ASP A 118 -8.54 -0.37 5.75
N ALA A 119 -9.60 -0.62 4.98
CA ALA A 119 -9.55 -1.50 3.82
C ALA A 119 -8.88 -0.83 2.60
N ILE A 120 -8.71 0.49 2.62
CA ILE A 120 -8.07 1.26 1.57
C ILE A 120 -6.65 0.73 1.33
N PHE A 121 -6.28 0.60 0.06
CA PHE A 121 -5.00 0.04 -0.38
C PHE A 121 -4.74 -1.44 -0.05
N SER A 122 -5.67 -2.15 0.58
CA SER A 122 -5.56 -3.60 0.86
C SER A 122 -4.30 -3.99 1.64
N SER A 123 -3.84 -3.12 2.54
CA SER A 123 -2.56 -3.24 3.24
C SER A 123 -2.45 -4.46 4.15
N GLY A 124 -3.56 -4.94 4.73
CA GLY A 124 -3.54 -6.08 5.67
C GLY A 124 -2.98 -7.37 5.07
N LEU A 125 -3.32 -7.68 3.82
CA LEU A 125 -2.74 -8.83 3.11
C LEU A 125 -1.26 -8.61 2.78
N ILE A 126 -0.89 -7.39 2.37
CA ILE A 126 0.49 -7.02 2.08
C ILE A 126 1.36 -7.22 3.32
N MET A 127 0.95 -6.69 4.47
CA MET A 127 1.67 -6.87 5.74
C MET A 127 1.83 -8.34 6.09
N THR A 128 0.74 -9.12 6.00
CA THR A 128 0.75 -10.55 6.32
C THR A 128 1.75 -11.30 5.44
N PHE A 129 1.71 -11.12 4.12
CA PHE A 129 2.62 -11.84 3.22
C PHE A 129 4.06 -11.32 3.29
N THR A 130 4.26 -10.05 3.64
CA THR A 130 5.59 -9.50 3.86
C THR A 130 6.28 -10.14 5.07
N THR A 131 5.56 -10.42 6.16
CA THR A 131 6.18 -10.90 7.40
C THR A 131 6.16 -12.42 7.58
N ILE A 132 5.23 -13.14 6.92
CA ILE A 132 4.98 -14.57 7.21
C ILE A 132 6.19 -15.47 6.99
N SER A 133 6.98 -15.24 5.94
CA SER A 133 8.17 -16.05 5.64
C SER A 133 9.26 -15.87 6.70
N SER A 134 9.47 -14.64 7.16
CA SER A 134 10.41 -14.33 8.25
C SER A 134 9.94 -14.92 9.57
N LEU A 135 8.62 -14.86 9.85
CA LEU A 135 8.06 -15.49 11.05
C LEU A 135 8.27 -17.00 11.04
N ALA A 136 7.94 -17.67 9.93
CA ALA A 136 8.12 -19.11 9.79
C ALA A 136 9.60 -19.51 9.97
N ALA A 137 10.53 -18.75 9.39
CA ALA A 137 11.95 -18.98 9.56
C ALA A 137 12.40 -18.79 11.02
N SER A 138 11.93 -17.74 11.71
CA SER A 138 12.23 -17.52 13.13
C SER A 138 11.68 -18.63 14.02
N ILE A 139 10.47 -19.14 13.76
CA ILE A 139 9.89 -20.28 14.50
C ILE A 139 10.75 -21.53 14.31
N LEU A 140 11.14 -21.85 13.08
CA LEU A 140 11.97 -23.01 12.78
C LEU A 140 13.36 -22.89 13.44
N GLN A 141 13.94 -21.69 13.46
CA GLN A 141 15.21 -21.42 14.13
C GLN A 141 15.10 -21.58 15.65
N ALA A 142 14.01 -21.09 16.25
CA ALA A 142 13.73 -21.25 17.68
C ALA A 142 13.62 -22.72 18.09
N ILE A 143 12.91 -23.53 17.29
CA ILE A 143 12.78 -24.98 17.49
C ILE A 143 14.16 -25.65 17.39
N ALA A 144 14.96 -25.33 16.36
CA ALA A 144 16.27 -25.94 16.16
C ALA A 144 17.26 -25.63 17.28
N LYS A 145 17.21 -24.41 17.83
CA LYS A 145 18.09 -23.95 18.91
C LYS A 145 17.55 -24.23 20.31
N GLN A 146 16.29 -24.70 20.43
CA GLN A 146 15.55 -24.80 21.70
C GLN A 146 15.52 -23.47 22.49
N ASP A 147 15.62 -22.35 21.78
CA ASP A 147 15.53 -21.01 22.37
C ASP A 147 14.28 -20.33 21.81
N PHE A 148 13.31 -20.16 22.68
CA PHE A 148 12.01 -19.56 22.36
C PHE A 148 11.91 -18.12 22.88
N SER A 149 13.01 -17.53 23.32
CA SER A 149 13.03 -16.17 23.84
C SER A 149 12.42 -15.19 22.84
N LYS A 150 11.59 -14.26 23.33
CA LYS A 150 10.96 -13.25 22.48
C LYS A 150 11.97 -12.40 21.72
N GLN A 151 13.21 -12.28 22.22
CA GLN A 151 14.30 -11.50 21.64
C GLN A 151 14.57 -11.87 20.17
N GLN A 152 14.40 -13.14 19.79
CA GLN A 152 14.59 -13.57 18.40
C GLN A 152 13.51 -13.03 17.43
N PHE A 153 12.37 -12.59 17.97
CA PHE A 153 11.21 -12.15 17.21
C PHE A 153 11.02 -10.62 17.24
N ILE A 154 11.70 -9.91 18.15
CA ILE A 154 11.63 -8.44 18.27
C ILE A 154 11.90 -7.71 16.94
N PRO A 155 12.93 -8.06 16.14
CA PRO A 155 13.16 -7.36 14.88
C PRO A 155 11.96 -7.43 13.92
N LEU A 156 11.27 -8.57 13.87
CA LEU A 156 10.10 -8.76 13.04
C LEU A 156 8.86 -8.05 13.63
N ALA A 157 8.71 -8.07 14.95
CA ALA A 157 7.66 -7.32 15.65
C ALA A 157 7.77 -5.81 15.38
N ASN A 158 8.98 -5.25 15.46
CA ASN A 158 9.23 -3.84 15.18
C ASN A 158 8.92 -3.48 13.71
N LEU A 159 9.21 -4.38 12.76
CA LEU A 159 8.82 -4.18 11.36
C LEU A 159 7.28 -4.15 11.22
N GLN A 160 6.58 -5.09 11.87
CA GLN A 160 5.12 -5.15 11.80
C GLN A 160 4.47 -3.87 12.35
N GLU A 161 4.96 -3.35 13.46
CA GLU A 161 4.50 -2.08 14.05
C GLU A 161 4.73 -0.90 13.09
N LYS A 162 5.94 -0.77 12.54
CA LYS A 162 6.23 0.27 11.53
C LYS A 162 5.33 0.21 10.30
N LEU A 163 5.06 -0.99 9.80
CA LEU A 163 4.14 -1.17 8.67
C LEU A 163 2.72 -0.74 9.05
N LEU A 164 2.29 -1.00 10.29
CA LEU A 164 0.98 -0.56 10.79
C LEU A 164 0.91 0.97 10.85
N ASP A 165 1.93 1.62 11.43
CA ASP A 165 2.01 3.09 11.55
C ASP A 165 2.00 3.77 10.18
N TYR A 166 2.77 3.26 9.22
CA TYR A 166 2.74 3.75 7.85
C TYR A 166 1.33 3.64 7.24
N ASN A 167 0.67 2.49 7.44
CA ASN A 167 -0.66 2.24 6.90
C ASN A 167 -1.74 3.10 7.56
N ASP A 168 -1.58 3.45 8.84
CA ASP A 168 -2.46 4.39 9.52
C ASP A 168 -2.29 5.80 8.95
N ASN A 169 -1.04 6.26 8.82
CA ASN A 169 -0.72 7.58 8.28
C ASN A 169 -1.18 7.76 6.83
N ILE A 170 -0.92 6.80 5.94
CA ILE A 170 -1.35 6.90 4.53
C ILE A 170 -2.88 6.81 4.41
N ALA A 171 -3.57 6.04 5.26
CA ALA A 171 -5.02 6.01 5.31
C ALA A 171 -5.58 7.35 5.78
N ASN A 172 -5.05 7.94 6.85
CA ASN A 172 -5.44 9.27 7.31
C ASN A 172 -5.24 10.33 6.20
N CYS A 173 -4.07 10.32 5.55
CA CYS A 173 -3.78 11.18 4.40
C CYS A 173 -4.80 11.01 3.25
N PHE A 174 -5.23 9.78 2.98
CA PHE A 174 -6.28 9.50 2.00
C PHE A 174 -7.62 10.15 2.41
N TYR A 175 -8.05 10.00 3.67
CA TYR A 175 -9.29 10.63 4.14
C TYR A 175 -9.23 12.16 4.14
N ILE A 176 -8.11 12.75 4.56
CA ILE A 176 -7.90 14.21 4.49
C ILE A 176 -8.01 14.67 3.03
N SER A 177 -7.37 13.98 2.10
CA SER A 177 -7.34 14.36 0.69
C SER A 177 -8.62 14.05 -0.10
N SER A 178 -9.49 13.19 0.41
CA SER A 178 -10.69 12.67 -0.28
C SER A 178 -11.65 13.73 -0.84
N HIS A 179 -11.63 14.95 -0.30
CA HIS A 179 -12.48 16.06 -0.72
C HIS A 179 -11.88 16.93 -1.85
N ASN A 180 -10.60 16.75 -2.19
CA ASN A 180 -9.93 17.48 -3.27
C ASN A 180 -9.19 16.52 -4.20
N PHE A 181 -9.60 16.48 -5.47
CA PHE A 181 -9.05 15.55 -6.45
C PHE A 181 -7.53 15.72 -6.68
N ASN A 182 -7.03 16.97 -6.70
CA ASN A 182 -5.62 17.23 -6.97
C ASN A 182 -4.73 16.75 -5.82
N LEU A 183 -5.18 16.94 -4.58
CA LEU A 183 -4.52 16.44 -3.39
C LEU A 183 -4.59 14.91 -3.31
N LEU A 184 -5.77 14.33 -3.58
CA LEU A 184 -5.93 12.87 -3.64
C LEU A 184 -4.99 12.25 -4.68
N ASP A 185 -4.92 12.80 -5.90
CA ASP A 185 -3.97 12.36 -6.93
C ASP A 185 -2.51 12.45 -6.46
N ALA A 186 -2.16 13.48 -5.68
CA ALA A 186 -0.82 13.58 -5.07
C ALA A 186 -0.57 12.47 -4.03
N VAL A 187 -1.55 12.19 -3.16
CA VAL A 187 -1.48 11.10 -2.16
C VAL A 187 -1.32 9.73 -2.83
N LEU A 188 -2.10 9.45 -3.88
CA LEU A 188 -2.02 8.20 -4.62
C LEU A 188 -0.63 7.98 -5.25
N ARG A 189 0.08 9.05 -5.62
CA ARG A 189 1.46 8.95 -6.13
C ARG A 189 2.46 8.60 -5.04
N ILE A 190 2.27 9.10 -3.82
CA ILE A 190 3.09 8.70 -2.65
C ILE A 190 2.89 7.20 -2.39
N TRP A 191 1.63 6.77 -2.30
CA TRP A 191 1.27 5.37 -2.10
C TRP A 191 1.87 4.46 -3.20
N LEU A 192 1.73 4.84 -4.47
CA LEU A 192 2.25 4.10 -5.61
C LEU A 192 3.78 3.99 -5.57
N LEU A 193 4.47 5.09 -5.29
CA LEU A 193 5.92 5.11 -5.14
C LEU A 193 6.38 4.14 -4.06
N GLN A 194 5.72 4.18 -2.91
CA GLN A 194 6.06 3.36 -1.78
C GLN A 194 5.93 1.86 -2.10
N HIS A 195 4.83 1.47 -2.75
CA HIS A 195 4.60 0.08 -3.19
C HIS A 195 5.56 -0.36 -4.30
N LEU A 196 5.87 0.53 -5.25
CA LEU A 196 6.84 0.26 -6.31
C LEU A 196 8.21 -0.05 -5.72
N MET A 197 8.66 0.73 -4.72
CA MET A 197 9.98 0.58 -4.12
C MET A 197 10.13 -0.76 -3.41
N ILE A 198 9.13 -1.17 -2.62
CA ILE A 198 9.11 -2.49 -1.97
C ILE A 198 9.13 -3.59 -3.05
N THR A 199 8.30 -3.46 -4.09
CA THR A 199 8.24 -4.43 -5.19
C THR A 199 9.58 -4.55 -5.92
N LEU A 200 10.24 -3.44 -6.22
CA LEU A 200 11.55 -3.43 -6.87
C LEU A 200 12.62 -4.07 -5.98
N LYS A 201 12.60 -3.83 -4.66
CA LYS A 201 13.50 -4.47 -3.70
C LYS A 201 13.29 -5.98 -3.62
N LEU A 202 12.05 -6.42 -3.50
CA LEU A 202 11.70 -7.84 -3.43
C LEU A 202 12.06 -8.54 -4.74
N LYS A 203 11.70 -7.97 -5.89
CA LYS A 203 12.07 -8.51 -7.20
C LYS A 203 13.58 -8.52 -7.41
N LEU A 204 14.31 -7.48 -7.02
CA LEU A 204 15.77 -7.47 -7.10
C LEU A 204 16.37 -8.58 -6.22
N SER A 205 15.86 -8.73 -5.00
CA SER A 205 16.30 -9.78 -4.08
C SER A 205 16.01 -11.19 -4.62
N TYR A 206 14.88 -11.37 -5.30
CA TYR A 206 14.49 -12.63 -5.92
C TYR A 206 15.30 -12.93 -7.19
N VAL A 207 15.47 -11.95 -8.09
CA VAL A 207 16.26 -12.08 -9.33
C VAL A 207 17.73 -12.28 -9.03
N LEU A 208 18.31 -11.53 -8.09
CA LEU A 208 19.69 -11.76 -7.62
C LEU A 208 19.80 -13.09 -6.87
N GLY A 209 18.76 -13.50 -6.12
CA GLY A 209 18.69 -14.84 -5.54
C GLY A 209 18.81 -15.93 -6.59
N PHE A 210 18.06 -15.82 -7.69
CA PHE A 210 18.15 -16.74 -8.84
C PHE A 210 19.46 -16.65 -9.63
N ALA A 211 20.01 -15.44 -9.82
CA ALA A 211 21.25 -15.25 -10.56
C ALA A 211 22.49 -15.67 -9.75
N VAL A 212 22.39 -15.77 -8.43
CA VAL A 212 23.46 -16.25 -7.53
C VAL A 212 23.26 -17.72 -7.14
N GLU A 213 22.02 -18.24 -7.20
CA GLU A 213 21.69 -19.63 -6.87
C GLU A 213 21.09 -20.35 -8.09
N ASP A 214 21.97 -20.86 -8.93
CA ASP A 214 21.62 -21.73 -10.05
C ASP A 214 20.61 -22.84 -9.67
N PHE A 215 19.66 -23.05 -10.58
CA PHE A 215 18.67 -24.12 -10.63
C PHE A 215 19.27 -25.50 -10.31
N LYS A 216 18.83 -26.13 -9.20
CA LYS A 216 18.35 -27.53 -9.12
C LYS A 216 18.07 -27.95 -7.67
N GLY A 217 16.82 -28.33 -7.43
CA GLY A 217 16.38 -29.04 -6.23
C GLY A 217 16.04 -28.10 -5.08
N TYR A 218 14.76 -28.14 -4.67
CA TYR A 218 14.25 -27.55 -3.44
C TYR A 218 14.86 -28.29 -2.23
N LYS A 219 16.16 -28.10 -2.00
CA LYS A 219 16.79 -28.42 -0.72
C LYS A 219 16.51 -27.22 0.19
N GLN A 220 16.17 -27.53 1.43
CA GLN A 220 15.95 -26.74 2.66
C GLN A 220 16.95 -25.57 2.92
N LYS A 221 17.36 -24.83 1.90
CA LYS A 221 18.52 -23.95 1.89
C LYS A 221 18.20 -22.60 2.53
N ASN A 222 18.87 -22.40 3.66
CA ASN A 222 19.19 -21.13 4.30
C ASN A 222 18.01 -20.21 4.67
N LEU A 223 17.10 -20.74 5.48
CA LEU A 223 16.09 -19.94 6.19
C LEU A 223 16.70 -18.84 7.08
N GLU A 224 17.99 -18.96 7.45
CA GLU A 224 18.68 -17.94 8.26
C GLU A 224 18.68 -16.57 7.58
N LYS A 225 18.64 -16.50 6.24
CA LYS A 225 18.54 -15.22 5.54
C LYS A 225 17.27 -14.45 5.95
N PHE A 226 16.15 -15.14 6.14
CA PHE A 226 14.87 -14.52 6.48
C PHE A 226 14.80 -14.03 7.93
N THR A 227 15.67 -14.54 8.81
CA THR A 227 15.76 -14.11 10.21
C THR A 227 16.82 -13.01 10.44
N LYS A 228 17.65 -12.70 9.43
CA LYS A 228 18.63 -11.62 9.51
C LYS A 228 17.95 -10.25 9.58
N THR A 229 18.38 -9.44 10.54
CA THR A 229 17.90 -8.07 10.73
C THR A 229 17.99 -7.22 9.46
N ASP A 230 19.05 -7.37 8.65
CA ASP A 230 19.19 -6.62 7.40
C ASP A 230 18.16 -7.03 6.34
N PHE A 231 17.77 -8.31 6.30
CA PHE A 231 16.69 -8.76 5.45
C PHE A 231 15.36 -8.18 5.91
N ILE A 232 15.06 -8.26 7.21
CA ILE A 232 13.84 -7.71 7.81
C ILE A 232 13.74 -6.19 7.57
N LYS A 233 14.83 -5.45 7.75
CA LYS A 233 14.89 -4.00 7.42
C LYS A 233 14.61 -3.70 5.96
N ASN A 234 14.95 -4.60 5.03
CA ASN A 234 14.68 -4.41 3.61
C ASN A 234 13.21 -4.61 3.23
N LEU A 235 12.42 -5.22 4.11
CA LEU A 235 10.96 -5.34 3.97
C LEU A 235 10.21 -4.08 4.44
N ASP A 236 10.91 -3.16 5.11
CA ASP A 236 10.34 -1.89 5.55
C ASP A 236 9.85 -1.08 4.36
N ALA A 237 8.64 -0.55 4.49
CA ALA A 237 8.08 0.39 3.55
C ALA A 237 8.87 1.72 3.66
N GLU A 238 8.93 2.32 4.84
CA GLU A 238 9.56 3.62 5.00
C GLU A 238 11.07 3.50 5.14
N ILE A 239 11.78 3.57 4.01
CA ILE A 239 13.24 3.63 4.07
C ILE A 239 13.63 5.10 4.24
N GLU A 240 13.73 5.57 5.49
CA GLU A 240 14.04 6.96 5.86
C GLU A 240 15.24 7.54 5.08
N GLU A 241 16.29 6.73 4.88
CA GLU A 241 17.51 7.14 4.19
C GLU A 241 17.33 7.25 2.66
N TRP A 242 16.31 6.61 2.09
CA TRP A 242 16.07 6.56 0.65
C TRP A 242 15.06 7.63 0.24
N GLY A 243 15.52 8.59 -0.55
CA GLY A 243 14.66 9.65 -1.05
C GLY A 243 14.42 10.79 -0.04
N ASN A 244 15.37 11.05 0.87
CA ASN A 244 15.38 12.26 1.70
C ASN A 244 14.08 12.48 2.48
N ASN A 245 13.55 11.42 3.11
CA ASN A 245 12.30 11.44 3.89
C ASN A 245 11.08 12.02 3.15
N TYR A 246 10.97 11.77 1.83
CA TYR A 246 9.91 12.35 1.01
C TYR A 246 8.49 11.98 1.48
N VAL A 247 8.28 10.76 2.00
CA VAL A 247 6.98 10.31 2.53
C VAL A 247 6.57 11.19 3.69
N ARG A 248 7.43 11.33 4.72
CA ARG A 248 7.17 12.17 5.89
C ARG A 248 6.96 13.64 5.52
N LYS A 249 7.77 14.17 4.60
CA LYS A 249 7.59 15.54 4.10
C LYS A 249 6.24 15.72 3.42
N ALA A 250 5.81 14.74 2.64
CA ALA A 250 4.53 14.78 1.95
C ALA A 250 3.35 14.63 2.92
N PHE A 251 3.45 13.77 3.94
CA PHE A 251 2.46 13.67 5.02
C PHE A 251 2.32 14.99 5.78
N ALA A 252 3.43 15.65 6.10
CA ALA A 252 3.41 16.97 6.76
C ALA A 252 2.69 18.04 5.91
N GLU A 253 2.78 18.00 4.58
CA GLU A 253 2.00 18.91 3.72
C GLU A 253 0.48 18.63 3.80
N ILE A 254 0.09 17.37 3.98
CA ILE A 254 -1.32 16.98 4.08
C ILE A 254 -1.89 17.34 5.46
N GLU A 255 -1.11 17.16 6.52
CA GLU A 255 -1.48 17.58 7.88
C GLU A 255 -1.70 19.10 7.97
N LYS A 256 -0.89 19.90 7.27
CA LYS A 256 -1.13 21.35 7.16
C LYS A 256 -2.49 21.69 6.54
N VAL A 257 -2.98 20.87 5.61
CA VAL A 257 -4.33 21.03 5.03
C VAL A 257 -5.40 20.73 6.07
N GLU A 258 -5.25 19.64 6.85
CA GLU A 258 -6.19 19.31 7.93
C GLU A 258 -6.25 20.41 8.99
N GLN A 259 -5.11 21.05 9.28
CA GLN A 259 -5.00 22.18 10.20
C GLN A 259 -5.46 23.53 9.60
N GLY A 260 -5.82 23.58 8.32
CA GLY A 260 -6.24 24.81 7.63
C GLY A 260 -5.11 25.81 7.36
N LEU A 261 -3.84 25.38 7.41
CA LEU A 261 -2.66 26.24 7.24
C LEU A 261 -2.34 26.52 5.76
N ILE A 262 -2.66 25.59 4.86
CA ILE A 262 -2.47 25.74 3.41
C ILE A 262 -3.66 25.16 2.65
N SER A 263 -3.84 25.58 1.39
CA SER A 263 -4.90 25.02 0.55
C SER A 263 -4.56 23.59 0.09
N PRO A 264 -5.57 22.75 -0.20
CA PRO A 264 -5.33 21.42 -0.76
C PRO A 264 -4.54 21.42 -2.08
N ASP A 265 -4.74 22.44 -2.93
CA ASP A 265 -4.06 22.55 -4.22
C ASP A 265 -2.58 22.97 -4.08
N ASP A 266 -2.28 23.83 -3.10
CA ASP A 266 -0.90 24.18 -2.74
C ASP A 266 -0.16 22.97 -2.18
N ALA A 267 -0.78 22.24 -1.24
CA ALA A 267 -0.23 21.00 -0.71
C ALA A 267 0.04 19.98 -1.82
N ALA A 268 -0.90 19.81 -2.74
CA ALA A 268 -0.74 18.91 -3.89
C ALA A 268 0.46 19.31 -4.78
N SER A 269 0.68 20.61 -4.96
CA SER A 269 1.83 21.16 -5.72
C SER A 269 3.14 20.92 -4.98
N ASN A 270 3.16 21.14 -3.65
CA ASN A 270 4.32 20.89 -2.79
C ASN A 270 4.72 19.40 -2.81
N ILE A 271 3.75 18.50 -2.66
CA ILE A 271 3.97 17.04 -2.72
C ILE A 271 4.55 16.62 -4.07
N ARG A 272 4.05 17.16 -5.19
CA ARG A 272 4.63 16.88 -6.52
C ARG A 272 6.06 17.38 -6.65
N SER A 273 6.37 18.55 -6.08
CA SER A 273 7.73 19.09 -6.03
C SER A 273 8.67 18.20 -5.20
N ILE A 274 8.19 17.73 -4.03
CA ILE A 274 8.88 16.75 -3.19
C ILE A 274 9.18 15.48 -4.01
N ILE A 275 8.18 14.89 -4.68
CA ILE A 275 8.35 13.69 -5.51
C ILE A 275 9.41 13.91 -6.61
N ASN A 276 9.35 15.04 -7.32
CA ASN A 276 10.27 15.35 -8.41
C ASN A 276 11.71 15.63 -7.94
N SER A 277 11.89 16.14 -6.73
CA SER A 277 13.21 16.40 -6.13
C SER A 277 13.81 15.18 -5.43
N THR A 278 12.99 14.17 -5.12
CA THR A 278 13.39 12.96 -4.41
C THR A 278 14.39 12.11 -5.21
N SER A 279 14.13 11.91 -6.51
CA SER A 279 15.01 11.16 -7.39
C SER A 279 14.77 11.51 -8.86
N TRP A 280 15.86 11.58 -9.62
CA TRP A 280 15.80 11.75 -11.07
C TRP A 280 15.00 10.63 -11.76
N LEU A 281 15.00 9.41 -11.19
CA LEU A 281 14.19 8.29 -11.69
C LEU A 281 12.69 8.60 -11.59
N PHE A 282 12.24 9.17 -10.47
CA PHE A 282 10.84 9.53 -10.27
C PHE A 282 10.45 10.69 -11.19
N LYS A 283 11.34 11.66 -11.36
CA LYS A 283 11.16 12.74 -12.35
C LYS A 283 10.99 12.19 -13.77
N LEU A 284 11.87 11.27 -14.22
CA LEU A 284 11.79 10.67 -15.56
C LEU A 284 10.56 9.79 -15.79
N SER A 285 10.06 9.13 -14.74
CA SER A 285 8.83 8.35 -14.84
C SER A 285 7.57 9.20 -15.08
N GLY A 286 7.68 10.53 -14.89
CA GLY A 286 6.57 11.47 -14.97
C GLY A 286 5.65 11.42 -13.75
N LEU A 287 6.11 10.85 -12.63
CA LEU A 287 5.30 10.68 -11.42
C LEU A 287 4.91 12.00 -10.78
N GLY A 288 5.69 13.07 -10.91
CA GLY A 288 5.27 14.40 -10.45
C GLY A 288 4.42 15.19 -11.45
N ASN A 289 4.09 14.64 -12.63
CA ASN A 289 3.30 15.34 -13.65
C ASN A 289 1.78 15.17 -13.38
N PRO A 290 1.04 16.24 -13.03
CA PRO A 290 -0.40 16.18 -12.73
C PRO A 290 -1.26 15.81 -13.93
N SER A 291 -0.78 16.03 -15.15
CA SER A 291 -1.48 15.68 -16.38
C SER A 291 -1.47 14.17 -16.65
N LYS A 292 -0.53 13.43 -16.03
CA LYS A 292 -0.39 11.98 -16.18
C LYS A 292 -1.17 11.26 -15.08
N ARG A 293 -2.45 10.98 -15.35
CA ARG A 293 -3.36 10.33 -14.38
C ARG A 293 -3.37 8.79 -14.46
N PHE A 294 -3.02 8.23 -15.62
CA PHE A 294 -2.83 6.79 -15.80
C PHE A 294 -1.34 6.49 -15.79
N ILE A 295 -0.86 5.90 -14.70
CA ILE A 295 0.56 5.67 -14.47
C ILE A 295 0.83 4.18 -14.55
N ASP A 296 1.22 3.73 -15.73
CA ASP A 296 1.69 2.37 -15.92
C ASP A 296 3.23 2.34 -15.93
N ILE A 297 3.79 1.99 -14.77
CA ILE A 297 5.24 1.89 -14.59
C ILE A 297 5.74 0.54 -15.13
N LEU A 298 4.88 -0.48 -15.15
CA LEU A 298 5.26 -1.86 -15.40
C LEU A 298 5.12 -2.26 -16.88
N SER A 299 4.04 -1.90 -17.58
CA SER A 299 3.85 -2.32 -18.98
C SER A 299 4.65 -1.52 -20.01
N SER A 300 5.23 -0.37 -19.62
CA SER A 300 5.81 0.59 -20.57
C SER A 300 7.13 0.16 -21.24
N GLY A 301 7.56 -1.11 -21.12
CA GLY A 301 8.88 -1.58 -21.56
C GLY A 301 10.05 -0.98 -20.78
N LYS A 302 9.77 0.01 -19.91
CA LYS A 302 10.74 0.69 -19.06
C LYS A 302 11.07 -0.08 -17.80
N ILE A 303 10.46 -1.24 -17.50
CA ILE A 303 10.83 -2.04 -16.30
C ILE A 303 12.32 -2.34 -16.29
N ALA A 304 12.88 -2.86 -17.39
CA ALA A 304 14.30 -3.20 -17.44
C ALA A 304 15.17 -1.95 -17.22
N LEU A 305 14.77 -0.82 -17.80
CA LEU A 305 15.46 0.45 -17.62
C LEU A 305 15.28 0.99 -16.19
N THR A 306 14.09 0.95 -15.60
CA THR A 306 13.77 1.35 -14.22
C THR A 306 14.51 0.47 -13.22
N PHE A 307 14.66 -0.83 -13.51
CA PHE A 307 15.37 -1.79 -12.69
C PHE A 307 16.90 -1.60 -12.78
N LEU A 308 17.45 -1.45 -13.99
CA LEU A 308 18.88 -1.11 -14.19
C LEU A 308 19.21 0.26 -13.60
N THR A 309 18.32 1.23 -13.77
CA THR A 309 18.42 2.57 -13.17
C THR A 309 18.34 2.50 -11.66
N TYR A 310 17.44 1.70 -11.10
CA TYR A 310 17.32 1.47 -9.67
C TYR A 310 18.62 0.87 -9.11
N ILE A 311 19.18 -0.14 -9.79
CA ILE A 311 20.48 -0.73 -9.42
C ILE A 311 21.59 0.34 -9.47
N HIS A 312 21.68 1.11 -10.55
CA HIS A 312 22.70 2.14 -10.71
C HIS A 312 22.57 3.26 -9.66
N TRP A 313 21.35 3.75 -9.42
CA TRP A 313 21.04 4.75 -8.40
C TRP A 313 21.37 4.26 -6.99
N SER A 314 21.01 3.01 -6.66
CA SER A 314 21.37 2.38 -5.38
C SER A 314 22.89 2.28 -5.16
N LYS A 315 23.68 2.17 -6.24
CA LYS A 315 25.15 2.17 -6.18
C LYS A 315 25.76 3.56 -5.96
N ILE A 316 25.13 4.62 -6.49
CA ILE A 316 25.66 5.99 -6.47
C ILE A 316 25.28 6.78 -5.20
N PHE A 317 24.04 6.65 -4.72
CA PHE A 317 23.51 7.55 -3.68
C PHE A 317 23.37 6.93 -2.29
N VAL A 318 23.61 5.63 -2.14
CA VAL A 318 23.68 4.97 -0.84
C VAL A 318 25.14 4.94 -0.40
N LYS A 319 25.46 5.49 0.79
CA LYS A 319 26.80 5.38 1.39
C LYS A 319 27.27 3.94 1.27
N GLN A 320 28.54 3.70 0.93
CA GLN A 320 29.08 2.36 0.66
C GLN A 320 28.73 1.32 1.73
N LYS A 321 28.65 1.75 3.00
CA LYS A 321 28.28 0.95 4.18
C LYS A 321 26.78 0.61 4.35
N LEU A 322 25.91 1.21 3.54
CA LEU A 322 24.46 1.01 3.55
C LEU A 322 23.96 0.34 2.26
N ARG A 323 24.89 -0.03 1.35
CA ARG A 323 24.54 -0.78 0.13
C ARG A 323 24.02 -2.16 0.54
N PRO A 324 22.84 -2.61 0.07
CA PRO A 324 22.35 -3.95 0.38
C PRO A 324 23.21 -5.07 -0.24
N PHE A 325 24.13 -4.73 -1.18
CA PHE A 325 25.04 -5.67 -1.82
C PHE A 325 26.39 -4.99 -2.12
N ASP A 326 27.48 -5.58 -1.65
CA ASP A 326 28.86 -5.16 -1.95
C ASP A 326 29.39 -6.02 -3.11
N PHE A 327 29.28 -5.52 -4.35
CA PHE A 327 29.84 -6.20 -5.51
C PHE A 327 31.35 -5.92 -5.56
N LYS A 328 32.15 -6.82 -5.00
CA LYS A 328 33.59 -6.87 -5.27
C LYS A 328 33.80 -7.53 -6.63
N TYR A 329 34.14 -6.73 -7.64
CA TYR A 329 34.71 -7.28 -8.86
C TYR A 329 36.10 -7.83 -8.50
N LYS A 330 36.31 -9.13 -8.70
CA LYS A 330 37.65 -9.69 -8.89
C LYS A 330 37.97 -9.67 -10.38
#